data_AF-A0A6I5N775-F1
#
_entry.id   AF-A0A6I5N775-F1
#
_cell.length_a   1.000
_cell.length_b   1.000
_cell.length_c   1.000
_cell.angle_alpha   90.00
_cell.angle_beta   90.00
_cell.angle_gamma   90.00
#
_symmetry.space_group_name_H-M   'P 1'
#
loop_
_entity.id
_entity.type
_entity.pdbx_description
1 polymer ?
#
loop_
_entity_poly.entity_id
_entity_poly.type
_entity_poly.pdbx_seq_one_letter_code
_entity_poly.pdbx_strand_id
1 'polypeptide(L)'
;MALAAGCDDYVRKPFREYEILEKISQYLDVHYRYEGEAANGAFNADVPQPLTHELDQAEIAARLSAMPELWLSQLHQAATQLDREDVSELVQQISDTHSALAEQLQSWANSFRFDKITDHTGSILEIF
;
A
#
# COMPACT_ATOMS: atom_id res chain seq x y z
N MET A 1 17.58 0.95 20.04
CA MET A 1 16.59 1.86 19.42
C MET A 1 17.03 2.12 17.97
N ALA A 2 16.30 1.68 16.95
CA ALA A 2 16.72 1.62 15.53
C ALA A 2 17.88 0.65 15.23
N LEU A 3 19.14 0.97 15.55
CA LEU A 3 20.30 0.10 15.20
C LEU A 3 20.22 -1.30 15.83
N ALA A 4 19.73 -1.37 17.08
CA ALA A 4 19.55 -2.65 17.79
C ALA A 4 18.39 -3.52 17.23
N ALA A 5 17.56 -2.98 16.34
CA ALA A 5 16.47 -3.70 15.69
C ALA A 5 16.86 -4.25 14.30
N GLY A 6 18.15 -4.15 13.92
CA GLY A 6 18.64 -4.59 12.62
C GLY A 6 18.58 -3.52 11.52
N CYS A 7 18.32 -2.25 11.86
CA CYS A 7 18.44 -1.16 10.90
C CYS A 7 19.90 -0.74 10.72
N ASP A 8 20.31 -0.46 9.47
CA ASP A 8 21.66 -0.02 9.16
C ASP A 8 21.96 1.43 9.60
N ASP A 9 20.94 2.31 9.60
CA ASP A 9 21.04 3.70 10.07
C ASP A 9 19.66 4.30 10.35
N TYR A 10 19.62 5.56 10.84
CA TYR A 10 18.39 6.36 10.95
C TYR A 10 18.65 7.83 10.64
N VAL A 11 17.65 8.51 10.05
CA VAL A 11 17.69 9.95 9.79
C VAL A 11 16.81 10.67 10.80
N ARG A 12 17.41 11.57 11.59
CA ARG A 12 16.69 12.34 12.63
C ARG A 12 16.17 13.66 12.07
N LYS A 13 14.93 14.04 12.44
CA LYS A 13 14.38 15.36 12.14
C LYS A 13 15.13 16.49 12.88
N PRO A 14 15.26 17.69 12.29
CA PRO A 14 14.87 18.04 10.93
C PRO A 14 15.91 17.56 9.92
N PHE A 15 15.45 17.06 8.77
CA PHE A 15 16.30 16.66 7.67
C PHE A 15 15.82 17.33 6.38
N ARG A 16 16.72 17.38 5.40
CA ARG A 16 16.46 17.78 4.02
C ARG A 16 16.29 16.54 3.15
N GLU A 17 15.60 16.68 2.03
CA GLU A 17 15.28 15.55 1.14
C GLU A 17 16.52 14.80 0.66
N TYR A 18 17.60 15.51 0.30
CA TYR A 18 18.85 14.87 -0.15
C TYR A 18 19.48 13.97 0.91
N GLU A 19 19.26 14.24 2.21
CA GLU A 19 19.81 13.41 3.30
C GLU A 19 19.14 12.03 3.33
N ILE A 20 17.87 11.93 2.93
CA ILE A 20 17.18 10.64 2.77
C ILE A 20 17.75 9.90 1.56
N LEU A 21 17.84 10.59 0.42
CA LEU A 21 18.31 9.98 -0.83
C LEU A 21 19.75 9.46 -0.70
N GLU A 22 20.64 10.23 -0.06
CA GLU A 22 22.02 9.81 0.20
C GLU A 22 22.10 8.55 1.08
N LYS A 23 21.23 8.43 2.08
CA LYS A 23 21.19 7.23 2.94
C LYS A 23 20.72 6.01 2.16
N ILE A 24 19.69 6.15 1.34
CA ILE A 24 19.19 5.06 0.51
C ILE A 24 20.27 4.62 -0.50
N SER A 25 20.99 5.54 -1.16
CA SER A 25 22.08 5.17 -2.06
C SER A 25 23.27 4.53 -1.34
N GLN A 26 23.61 4.99 -0.14
CA GLN A 26 24.68 4.43 0.69
C GLN A 26 24.45 2.95 1.03
N TYR A 27 23.20 2.55 1.34
CA TYR A 27 22.89 1.21 1.84
C TYR A 27 22.33 0.25 0.78
N LEU A 28 21.72 0.75 -0.31
CA LEU A 28 21.07 -0.08 -1.34
C LEU A 28 21.76 -0.05 -2.71
N ASP A 29 22.88 0.69 -2.87
CA ASP A 29 23.63 0.81 -4.13
C ASP A 29 22.75 1.26 -5.30
N VAL A 30 21.88 2.25 -5.07
CA VAL A 30 20.96 2.80 -6.07
C VAL A 30 21.45 4.11 -6.68
N HIS A 31 21.08 4.36 -7.94
CA HIS A 31 21.34 5.61 -8.64
C HIS A 31 20.05 6.37 -8.95
N TYR A 32 20.05 7.67 -8.69
CA TYR A 32 18.91 8.55 -8.94
C TYR A 32 18.98 9.16 -10.33
N ARG A 33 17.82 9.22 -11.01
CA ARG A 33 17.66 9.95 -12.27
C ARG A 33 16.91 11.25 -11.99
N TYR A 34 17.58 12.38 -12.15
CA TYR A 34 16.99 13.70 -11.99
C TYR A 34 16.37 14.19 -13.30
N GLU A 35 15.33 15.01 -13.20
CA GLU A 35 14.69 15.62 -14.36
C GLU A 35 15.70 16.54 -15.08
N GLY A 36 15.98 16.26 -16.37
CA GLY A 36 16.97 16.95 -17.18
C GLY A 36 18.23 16.14 -17.50
N GLU A 37 18.47 15.01 -16.83
CA GLU A 37 19.47 14.03 -17.25
C GLU A 37 18.87 13.11 -18.32
N ALA A 38 19.44 13.13 -19.53
CA ALA A 38 19.01 12.24 -20.60
C ALA A 38 19.18 10.80 -20.14
N ALA A 39 18.07 10.07 -20.06
CA ALA A 39 18.01 8.69 -19.60
C ALA A 39 18.75 7.74 -20.55
N ASN A 40 20.08 7.63 -20.42
CA ASN A 40 20.83 6.51 -20.97
C ASN A 40 20.72 5.32 -20.01
N GLY A 41 19.54 4.72 -20.00
CA GLY A 41 19.25 3.57 -19.13
C GLY A 41 17.82 3.12 -19.33
N ALA A 42 17.63 2.21 -20.28
CA ALA A 42 16.36 1.58 -20.56
C ALA A 42 15.90 0.74 -19.36
N PHE A 43 15.12 1.33 -18.46
CA PHE A 43 14.18 0.59 -17.64
C PHE A 43 12.82 0.62 -18.34
N ASN A 44 12.73 -0.17 -19.41
CA ASN A 44 11.45 -0.68 -19.88
C ASN A 44 11.05 -1.80 -18.93
N ALA A 45 10.33 -1.46 -17.86
CA ALA A 45 9.42 -2.39 -17.24
C ALA A 45 8.04 -2.07 -17.80
N ASP A 46 7.77 -2.65 -18.98
CA ASP A 46 6.42 -2.95 -19.44
C ASP A 46 5.83 -3.90 -18.40
N VAL A 47 5.30 -3.34 -17.30
CA VAL A 47 4.38 -4.07 -16.44
C VAL A 47 3.04 -3.88 -17.12
N PRO A 48 2.46 -4.92 -17.73
CA PRO A 48 1.09 -4.82 -18.23
C PRO A 48 0.23 -4.48 -17.01
N GLN A 49 -0.27 -3.24 -16.96
CA GLN A 49 -1.33 -2.88 -16.03
C GLN A 49 -2.50 -3.79 -16.41
N PRO A 50 -2.92 -4.73 -15.53
CA PRO A 50 -4.15 -5.42 -15.80
C PRO A 50 -5.22 -4.33 -15.86
N LEU A 51 -6.05 -4.36 -16.90
CA LEU A 51 -7.31 -3.61 -16.93
C LEU A 51 -8.20 -4.19 -15.83
N THR A 52 -7.88 -3.89 -14.57
CA THR A 52 -8.79 -4.12 -13.45
C THR A 52 -9.87 -3.08 -13.60
N HIS A 53 -11.10 -3.52 -13.85
CA HIS A 53 -12.29 -2.70 -13.68
C HIS A 53 -12.26 -2.20 -12.23
N GLU A 54 -11.77 -0.98 -12.01
CA GLU A 54 -11.84 -0.38 -10.69
C GLU A 54 -13.32 -0.22 -10.34
N LEU A 55 -13.73 -0.86 -9.25
CA LEU A 55 -15.06 -0.69 -8.70
C LEU A 55 -15.29 0.80 -8.40
N ASP A 56 -16.47 1.32 -8.74
CA ASP A 56 -16.86 2.66 -8.34
C ASP A 56 -16.81 2.79 -6.80
N GLN A 57 -16.41 3.96 -6.29
CA GLN A 57 -16.27 4.19 -4.85
C GLN A 57 -17.54 3.84 -4.06
N ALA A 58 -18.71 4.15 -4.63
CA ALA A 58 -20.00 3.82 -4.04
C ALA A 58 -20.25 2.30 -3.97
N GLU A 59 -19.79 1.55 -4.97
CA GLU A 59 -19.93 0.09 -5.01
C GLU A 59 -19.00 -0.59 -4.00
N ILE A 60 -17.77 -0.06 -3.85
CA ILE A 60 -16.83 -0.54 -2.82
C ILE A 60 -17.41 -0.31 -1.42
N ALA A 61 -17.91 0.89 -1.14
CA ALA A 61 -18.51 1.22 0.15
C ALA A 61 -19.72 0.32 0.46
N ALA A 62 -20.59 0.08 -0.53
CA ALA A 62 -21.74 -0.82 -0.37
C ALA A 62 -21.31 -2.26 -0.07
N ARG A 63 -20.31 -2.78 -0.80
CA ARG A 63 -19.79 -4.14 -0.61
C ARG A 63 -19.07 -4.31 0.72
N LEU A 64 -18.28 -3.31 1.14
CA LEU A 64 -17.64 -3.31 2.46
C LEU A 64 -18.67 -3.23 3.58
N SER A 65 -19.73 -2.42 3.43
CA SER A 65 -20.79 -2.30 4.44
C SER A 65 -21.60 -3.61 4.62
N ALA A 66 -21.55 -4.52 3.66
CA ALA A 66 -22.15 -5.85 3.77
C ALA A 66 -21.28 -6.86 4.54
N MET A 67 -20.00 -6.53 4.79
CA MET A 67 -19.08 -7.38 5.54
C MET A 67 -19.29 -7.23 7.05
N PRO A 68 -18.97 -8.26 7.85
CA PRO A 68 -19.06 -8.16 9.31
C PRO A 68 -18.16 -7.05 9.87
N GLU A 69 -18.65 -6.27 10.84
CA GLU A 69 -17.90 -5.18 11.48
C GLU A 69 -16.55 -5.65 12.05
N LEU A 70 -16.49 -6.85 12.63
CA LEU A 70 -15.26 -7.46 13.13
C LEU A 70 -14.21 -7.64 12.02
N TRP A 71 -14.64 -8.02 10.82
CA TRP A 71 -13.75 -8.21 9.68
C TRP A 71 -13.28 -6.86 9.14
N LEU A 72 -14.18 -5.86 9.07
CA LEU A 72 -13.83 -4.49 8.68
C LEU A 72 -12.80 -3.86 9.63
N SER A 73 -12.95 -4.08 10.93
CA SER A 73 -12.01 -3.58 11.94
C SER A 73 -10.62 -4.22 11.78
N GLN A 74 -10.56 -5.54 11.54
CA GLN A 74 -9.30 -6.24 11.25
C GLN A 74 -8.65 -5.73 9.96
N LEU A 75 -9.44 -5.50 8.91
CA LEU A 75 -8.94 -4.96 7.65
C LEU A 75 -8.40 -3.53 7.82
N HIS A 76 -9.12 -2.66 8.54
CA HIS A 76 -8.67 -1.31 8.85
C HIS A 76 -7.35 -1.34 9.63
N GLN A 77 -7.24 -2.23 10.62
CA GLN A 77 -6.04 -2.40 11.42
C GLN A 77 -4.86 -2.88 10.57
N ALA A 78 -5.04 -3.94 9.77
CA ALA A 78 -4.00 -4.47 8.89
C ALA A 78 -3.51 -3.40 7.91
N ALA A 79 -4.42 -2.62 7.33
CA ALA A 79 -4.07 -1.51 6.45
C ALA A 79 -3.34 -0.37 7.18
N THR A 80 -3.73 -0.05 8.42
CA THR A 80 -3.04 0.94 9.26
C THR A 80 -1.62 0.48 9.61
N GLN A 81 -1.40 -0.83 9.76
CA GLN A 81 -0.09 -1.42 10.02
C GLN A 81 0.74 -1.64 8.75
N LEU A 82 0.18 -1.33 7.57
CA LEU A 82 0.80 -1.58 6.26
C LEU A 82 1.13 -3.07 6.04
N ASP A 83 0.40 -3.96 6.70
CA ASP A 83 0.65 -5.40 6.67
C ASP A 83 -0.05 -6.03 5.47
N ARG A 84 0.74 -6.31 4.43
CA ARG A 84 0.23 -6.95 3.21
C ARG A 84 -0.24 -8.37 3.45
N GLU A 85 0.47 -9.12 4.30
CA GLU A 85 0.18 -10.54 4.51
C GLU A 85 -1.17 -10.68 5.19
N ASP A 86 -1.40 -9.92 6.27
CA ASP A 86 -2.70 -9.87 6.95
C ASP A 86 -3.85 -9.43 6.01
N VAL A 87 -3.64 -8.40 5.19
CA VAL A 87 -4.66 -7.98 4.20
C VAL A 87 -4.97 -9.11 3.23
N SER A 88 -3.95 -9.85 2.76
CA SER A 88 -4.16 -10.95 1.82
C SER A 88 -4.87 -12.14 2.47
N GLU A 89 -4.57 -12.45 3.73
CA GLU A 89 -5.30 -13.47 4.50
C GLU A 89 -6.77 -13.10 4.70
N LEU A 90 -7.05 -11.85 5.04
CA LEU A 90 -8.43 -11.35 5.18
C LEU A 90 -9.19 -11.38 3.85
N VAL A 91 -8.51 -11.05 2.75
CA VAL A 91 -9.09 -11.11 1.39
C VAL A 91 -9.44 -12.55 1.00
N GLN A 92 -8.65 -13.54 1.40
CA GLN A 92 -8.95 -14.96 1.15
C GLN A 92 -10.19 -15.47 1.91
N GLN A 93 -10.60 -14.79 2.98
CA GLN A 93 -11.83 -15.13 3.72
C GLN A 93 -13.09 -14.64 3.01
N ILE A 94 -12.95 -13.81 1.97
CA ILE A 94 -14.08 -13.27 1.20
C ILE A 94 -14.67 -14.39 0.33
N SER A 95 -15.97 -14.65 0.47
CA SER A 95 -16.69 -15.61 -0.37
C SER A 95 -16.61 -15.23 -1.86
N ASP A 96 -16.64 -16.22 -2.77
CA ASP A 96 -16.59 -16.02 -4.23
C ASP A 96 -17.63 -15.00 -4.76
N THR A 97 -18.77 -14.85 -4.07
CA THR A 97 -19.81 -13.85 -4.38
C THR A 97 -19.28 -12.40 -4.36
N HIS A 98 -18.21 -12.15 -3.61
CA HIS A 98 -17.57 -10.85 -3.47
C HIS A 98 -16.21 -10.78 -4.20
N SER A 99 -15.93 -11.66 -5.17
CA SER A 99 -14.63 -11.72 -5.89
C SER A 99 -14.09 -10.37 -6.36
N ALA A 100 -14.93 -9.50 -6.93
CA ALA A 100 -14.50 -8.18 -7.38
C ALA A 100 -13.92 -7.29 -6.25
N LEU A 101 -14.46 -7.38 -5.03
CA LEU A 101 -13.92 -6.65 -3.87
C LEU A 101 -12.57 -7.25 -3.45
N ALA A 102 -12.46 -8.58 -3.46
CA ALA A 102 -11.22 -9.28 -3.15
C ALA A 102 -10.10 -8.88 -4.13
N GLU A 103 -10.39 -8.85 -5.44
CA GLU A 103 -9.43 -8.40 -6.46
C GLU A 103 -9.02 -6.94 -6.26
N GLN A 104 -9.97 -6.06 -5.95
CA GLN A 104 -9.67 -4.64 -5.70
C GLN A 104 -8.79 -4.44 -4.46
N LEU A 105 -9.12 -5.10 -3.34
CA LEU A 105 -8.34 -5.03 -2.10
C LEU A 105 -6.92 -5.59 -2.31
N GLN A 106 -6.80 -6.71 -3.03
CA GLN A 106 -5.50 -7.30 -3.35
C GLN A 106 -4.68 -6.39 -4.27
N SER A 107 -5.32 -5.74 -5.26
CA SER A 107 -4.68 -4.76 -6.14
C SER A 107 -4.14 -3.57 -5.35
N TRP A 108 -4.92 -3.05 -4.40
CA TRP A 108 -4.47 -1.99 -3.50
C TRP A 108 -3.32 -2.43 -2.61
N ALA A 109 -3.38 -3.62 -1.99
CA ALA A 109 -2.29 -4.14 -1.17
C ALA A 109 -0.98 -4.37 -1.97
N ASN A 110 -1.10 -4.82 -3.22
CA ASN A 110 0.04 -5.01 -4.12
C ASN A 110 0.65 -3.67 -4.56
N SER A 111 -0.20 -2.66 -4.78
CA SER A 111 0.20 -1.31 -5.16
C SER A 111 0.55 -0.41 -3.96
N PHE A 112 0.63 -0.98 -2.75
CA PHE A 112 0.87 -0.27 -1.48
C PHE A 112 -0.15 0.86 -1.19
N ARG A 113 -1.36 0.77 -1.75
CA ARG A 113 -2.47 1.72 -1.58
C ARG A 113 -3.31 1.42 -0.34
N PHE A 114 -2.64 1.22 0.80
CA PHE A 114 -3.32 0.99 2.08
C PHE A 114 -4.13 2.20 2.53
N ASP A 115 -3.78 3.40 2.07
CA ASP A 115 -4.54 4.64 2.26
C ASP A 115 -6.00 4.51 1.81
N LYS A 116 -6.23 3.84 0.68
CA LYS A 116 -7.59 3.61 0.15
C LYS A 116 -8.39 2.69 1.06
N ILE A 117 -7.75 1.64 1.57
CA ILE A 117 -8.39 0.67 2.47
C ILE A 117 -8.79 1.36 3.78
N THR A 118 -7.89 2.14 4.39
CA THR A 118 -8.17 2.87 5.63
C THR A 118 -9.26 3.93 5.45
N ASP A 119 -9.26 4.67 4.33
CA ASP A 119 -10.27 5.69 4.05
C ASP A 119 -11.68 5.10 3.94
N HIS A 120 -11.82 3.99 3.22
CA HIS A 120 -13.12 3.34 3.03
C HIS A 120 -13.61 2.66 4.32
N THR A 121 -12.72 1.95 5.02
CA THR A 121 -13.09 1.26 6.27
C THR A 121 -13.32 2.24 7.42
N GLY A 122 -12.53 3.30 7.53
CA GLY A 122 -12.72 4.37 8.53
C GLY A 122 -14.03 5.12 8.34
N SER A 123 -14.42 5.41 7.09
CA SER A 123 -15.72 6.01 6.77
C SER A 123 -16.91 5.14 7.20
N ILE A 124 -16.77 3.82 7.16
CA ILE A 124 -17.84 2.88 7.55
C ILE A 124 -17.88 2.68 9.06
N LEU A 125 -16.71 2.62 9.71
CA LEU A 125 -16.58 2.42 11.16
C LEU A 125 -16.73 3.73 11.96
N GLU A 126 -16.95 4.87 11.29
CA GLU A 126 -17.01 6.22 11.89
C GLU A 126 -15.73 6.60 12.67
N ILE A 127 -14.57 6.11 12.22
CA ILE A 127 -13.27 6.37 12.83
C ILE A 127 -12.59 7.51 12.03
N PHE A 128 -12.45 8.68 12.66
CA PHE A 128 -11.81 9.89 12.10
C PHE A 128 -10.36 10.04 12.57
#